data_AF-A0A409YTY4-F1
#
_entry.id   AF-A0A409YTY4-F1
#
_cell.length_a   1.000
_cell.length_b   1.000
_cell.length_c   1.000
_cell.angle_alpha   90.00
_cell.angle_beta   90.00
_cell.angle_gamma   90.00
#
_symmetry.space_group_name_H-M   'P 1'
#
loop_
_entity.id
_entity.type
_entity.pdbx_description
1 polymer ?
#
loop_
_entity_poly.entity_id
_entity_poly.type
_entity_poly.pdbx_seq_one_letter_code
_entity_poly.pdbx_strand_id
1 'polypeptide(L)'
;MSQRTDIPQVNWSTDGSVIVSNGRIFVSPNSKRRDVNLPPEQPSLTSPFQYHKEKRITVHAFNRPVWWNNLWGWLGFMPLSPSFLSVPFQCLTWKPKVEEAQINTSKDGPEIRYRMVTDDLTTWTNTENSIIQACSVLRLAYKIPGEMPPRPSEFGYSAPLRSLNGFNSRATISRDWFVVWMGFLSYLICISQHPDYNRKYKAENGIPTWFKRLQQEGMGDKWLEGLVKSVVCDFDSSVPRNGVIFKLSESESNAVSVDWFLKHNIPIWFLFDSKEEKWIKNNRLLRNLAPPQAMVNDALRELFNGSSVMVKTIINLSYLN
;
A
#
# COMPACT_ATOMS: atom_id res chain seq x y z
N MET A 1 -24.46 12.06 -10.99
CA MET A 1 -23.94 11.90 -12.35
C MET A 1 -22.55 12.53 -12.39
N SER A 2 -21.50 11.72 -12.17
CA SER A 2 -20.12 12.20 -12.27
C SER A 2 -19.82 12.47 -13.74
N GLN A 3 -19.40 13.69 -14.09
CA GLN A 3 -18.84 13.96 -15.40
C GLN A 3 -17.57 13.11 -15.51
N ARG A 4 -17.63 12.01 -16.27
CA ARG A 4 -16.45 11.19 -16.57
C ARG A 4 -15.46 12.07 -17.32
N THR A 5 -14.45 12.54 -16.60
CA THR A 5 -13.30 13.25 -17.18
C THR A 5 -12.55 12.31 -18.10
N ASP A 6 -12.01 12.85 -19.19
CA ASP A 6 -11.18 12.08 -20.12
C ASP A 6 -10.03 11.40 -19.36
N ILE A 7 -9.81 10.12 -19.65
CA ILE A 7 -8.71 9.35 -19.06
C ILE A 7 -7.39 10.03 -19.44
N PRO A 8 -6.44 10.23 -18.50
CA PRO A 8 -5.14 10.77 -18.82
C PRO A 8 -4.50 10.03 -20.00
N GLN A 9 -3.90 10.77 -20.94
CA GLN A 9 -3.22 10.16 -22.08
C GLN A 9 -2.06 9.28 -21.58
N VAL A 10 -2.04 8.03 -22.01
CA VAL A 10 -1.02 7.06 -21.61
C VAL A 10 0.14 7.13 -22.60
N ASN A 11 1.33 7.47 -22.11
CA ASN A 11 2.54 7.34 -22.90
C ASN A 11 3.20 5.98 -22.62
N TRP A 12 2.83 4.97 -23.41
CA TRP A 12 3.35 3.61 -23.26
C TRP A 12 4.87 3.48 -23.34
N SER A 13 5.53 4.39 -24.07
CA SER A 13 6.99 4.38 -24.18
C SER A 13 7.69 4.82 -22.90
N THR A 14 7.06 5.72 -22.14
CA THR A 14 7.65 6.33 -20.96
C THR A 14 6.98 5.96 -19.66
N ASP A 15 5.83 5.28 -19.63
CA ASP A 15 5.08 5.08 -18.39
C ASP A 15 4.51 3.66 -18.26
N GLY A 16 4.34 2.95 -19.38
CA GLY A 16 3.68 1.66 -19.41
C GLY A 16 4.61 0.46 -19.22
N SER A 17 4.04 -0.67 -18.83
CA SER A 17 4.67 -1.99 -18.81
C SER A 17 3.70 -3.09 -19.18
N VAL A 18 4.27 -4.16 -19.75
CA VAL A 18 3.60 -5.42 -20.01
C VAL A 18 4.47 -6.52 -19.42
N ILE A 19 3.90 -7.40 -18.62
CA ILE A 19 4.61 -8.53 -18.00
C ILE A 19 3.81 -9.81 -18.19
N VAL A 20 4.49 -10.95 -18.22
CA VAL A 20 3.85 -12.26 -18.19
C VAL A 20 4.05 -12.89 -16.82
N SER A 21 2.95 -13.20 -16.14
CA SER A 21 2.97 -13.82 -14.81
C SER A 21 1.98 -14.99 -14.79
N ASN A 22 2.44 -16.16 -14.35
CA ASN A 22 1.62 -17.39 -14.30
C ASN A 22 0.90 -17.70 -15.62
N GLY A 23 1.60 -17.53 -16.75
CA GLY A 23 1.06 -17.76 -18.09
C GLY A 23 0.02 -16.74 -18.56
N ARG A 24 -0.16 -15.63 -17.82
CA ARG A 24 -1.12 -14.57 -18.12
C ARG A 24 -0.41 -13.25 -18.39
N ILE A 25 -0.92 -12.46 -19.33
CA ILE A 25 -0.40 -11.14 -19.66
C ILE A 25 -1.04 -10.11 -18.74
N PHE A 26 -0.21 -9.38 -18.02
CA PHE A 26 -0.63 -8.23 -17.22
C PHE A 26 -0.07 -6.95 -17.81
N VAL A 27 -0.88 -5.91 -17.75
CA VAL A 27 -0.59 -4.62 -18.35
C VAL A 27 -0.74 -3.53 -17.30
N SER A 28 0.21 -2.60 -17.27
CA SER A 28 0.11 -1.37 -16.50
C SER A 28 0.40 -0.16 -17.37
N PRO A 29 -0.52 0.80 -17.52
CA PRO A 29 -0.30 2.04 -18.28
C PRO A 29 0.57 3.08 -17.55
N ASN A 30 0.72 2.99 -16.22
CA ASN A 30 1.40 4.00 -15.40
C ASN A 30 2.39 3.38 -14.40
N SER A 31 3.01 2.26 -14.79
CA SER A 31 4.08 1.63 -14.04
C SER A 31 5.15 1.11 -14.98
N LYS A 32 6.41 1.45 -14.71
CA LYS A 32 7.58 0.88 -15.38
C LYS A 32 8.09 -0.42 -14.75
N ARG A 33 7.53 -0.81 -13.61
CA ARG A 33 8.06 -1.93 -12.83
C ARG A 33 7.87 -3.23 -13.61
N ARG A 34 8.97 -3.87 -14.03
CA ARG A 34 8.94 -5.19 -14.67
C ARG A 34 9.04 -6.34 -13.66
N ASP A 35 9.75 -6.12 -12.56
CA ASP A 35 9.85 -7.07 -11.46
C ASP A 35 8.72 -6.84 -10.45
N VAL A 36 7.54 -7.40 -10.77
CA VAL A 36 6.34 -7.26 -9.97
C VAL A 36 5.78 -8.63 -9.66
N ASN A 37 5.81 -9.00 -8.38
CA ASN A 37 5.18 -10.22 -7.88
C ASN A 37 3.66 -10.01 -7.75
N LEU A 38 2.92 -10.33 -8.81
CA LEU A 38 1.47 -10.24 -8.79
C LEU A 38 0.86 -11.39 -7.97
N PRO A 39 -0.01 -11.12 -6.98
CA PRO A 39 -0.68 -12.16 -6.23
C PRO A 39 -1.58 -13.01 -7.14
N PRO A 40 -1.75 -14.31 -6.84
CA PRO A 40 -2.78 -15.10 -7.48
C PRO A 40 -4.15 -14.44 -7.22
N GLU A 41 -5.08 -14.67 -8.13
CA GLU A 41 -6.46 -14.22 -7.97
C GLU A 41 -7.04 -14.86 -6.70
N GLN A 42 -7.28 -14.05 -5.67
CA GLN A 42 -7.79 -14.55 -4.39
C GLN A 42 -9.31 -14.57 -4.38
N PRO A 43 -9.96 -15.63 -3.85
CA PRO A 43 -11.36 -15.59 -3.48
C PRO A 43 -11.57 -14.46 -2.45
N SER A 44 -12.48 -13.56 -2.78
CA SER A 44 -12.57 -12.16 -2.36
C SER A 44 -12.89 -11.87 -0.89
N LEU A 45 -12.72 -12.79 0.06
CA LEU A 45 -13.32 -12.62 1.41
C LEU A 45 -12.36 -12.79 2.61
N THR A 46 -11.16 -13.33 2.44
CA THR A 46 -10.25 -13.48 3.60
C THR A 46 -9.37 -12.24 3.75
N SER A 47 -9.41 -11.63 4.93
CA SER A 47 -8.57 -10.47 5.24
C SER A 47 -7.09 -10.80 4.98
N PRO A 48 -6.35 -9.91 4.30
CA PRO A 48 -4.92 -10.08 4.07
C PRO A 48 -4.14 -10.05 5.39
N PHE A 49 -4.75 -9.66 6.51
CA PHE A 49 -4.16 -9.75 7.84
C PHE A 49 -4.46 -11.08 8.53
N GLN A 50 -5.60 -11.73 8.21
CA GLN A 50 -5.97 -13.04 8.74
C GLN A 50 -5.13 -14.18 8.15
N TYR A 51 -4.93 -14.17 6.83
CA TYR A 51 -4.15 -15.21 6.12
C TYR A 51 -2.72 -15.37 6.67
N HIS A 52 -2.20 -14.32 7.29
CA HIS A 52 -0.86 -14.30 7.86
C HIS A 52 -0.83 -14.34 9.41
N LYS A 53 -1.97 -14.47 10.11
CA LYS A 53 -1.93 -14.72 11.58
C LYS A 53 -1.21 -16.02 11.91
N GLU A 54 -1.28 -17.01 11.02
CA GLU A 54 -0.59 -18.30 11.15
C GLU A 54 0.89 -18.24 10.70
N LYS A 55 1.26 -17.23 9.90
CA LYS A 55 2.61 -17.06 9.33
C LYS A 55 3.12 -15.66 9.63
N ARG A 56 3.97 -15.50 10.66
CA ARG A 56 4.67 -14.25 11.06
C ARG A 56 4.62 -13.16 9.98
N ILE A 57 3.59 -12.32 10.05
CA ILE A 57 3.27 -11.36 9.01
C ILE A 57 4.38 -10.31 8.90
N THR A 58 4.95 -10.15 7.71
CA THR A 58 5.95 -9.12 7.43
C THR A 58 5.39 -8.10 6.47
N VAL A 59 5.77 -6.84 6.64
CA VAL A 59 5.32 -5.75 5.76
C VAL A 59 5.70 -5.99 4.30
N HIS A 60 6.82 -6.68 4.08
CA HIS A 60 7.27 -7.08 2.74
C HIS A 60 6.25 -7.94 1.98
N ALA A 61 5.41 -8.71 2.67
CA ALA A 61 4.33 -9.47 2.02
C ALA A 61 3.29 -8.58 1.33
N PHE A 62 3.23 -7.31 1.72
CA PHE A 62 2.37 -6.29 1.14
C PHE A 62 3.07 -5.42 0.11
N ASN A 63 4.38 -5.57 -0.18
CA ASN A 63 5.11 -4.73 -1.15
C ASN A 63 4.87 -5.18 -2.61
N ARG A 64 3.60 -5.38 -2.96
CA ARG A 64 3.14 -5.82 -4.28
C ARG A 64 1.76 -5.23 -4.58
N PRO A 65 1.37 -5.16 -5.87
CA PRO A 65 0.01 -4.81 -6.22
C PRO A 65 -1.01 -5.75 -5.59
N VAL A 66 -2.18 -5.22 -5.26
CA VAL A 66 -3.29 -6.00 -4.66
C VAL A 66 -4.52 -5.96 -5.55
N TRP A 67 -5.30 -7.05 -5.57
CA TRP A 67 -6.60 -7.03 -6.24
C TRP A 67 -7.51 -5.99 -5.58
N TRP A 68 -8.07 -5.10 -6.40
CA TRP A 68 -8.93 -4.03 -5.93
C TRP A 68 -10.18 -4.59 -5.26
N ASN A 69 -10.49 -4.04 -4.08
CA ASN A 69 -11.75 -4.18 -3.39
C ASN A 69 -11.88 -3.07 -2.34
N ASN A 70 -13.08 -2.88 -1.83
CA ASN A 70 -13.38 -1.78 -0.91
C ASN A 70 -12.82 -1.96 0.51
N LEU A 71 -12.33 -3.14 0.89
CA LEU A 71 -11.87 -3.44 2.25
C LEU A 71 -10.36 -3.29 2.42
N TRP A 72 -9.56 -3.79 1.47
CA TRP A 72 -8.09 -3.76 1.53
C TRP A 72 -7.42 -3.32 0.23
N GLY A 73 -8.18 -2.86 -0.77
CA GLY A 73 -7.60 -2.24 -1.97
C GLY A 73 -6.71 -1.02 -1.66
N TRP A 74 -6.90 -0.41 -0.49
CA TRP A 74 -6.04 0.65 0.03
C TRP A 74 -4.57 0.22 0.20
N LEU A 75 -4.25 -1.08 0.30
CA LEU A 75 -2.85 -1.56 0.32
C LEU A 75 -2.07 -1.15 -0.94
N GLY A 76 -2.76 -0.87 -2.05
CA GLY A 76 -2.16 -0.31 -3.26
C GLY A 76 -1.59 1.10 -3.09
N PHE A 77 -1.98 1.81 -2.02
CA PHE A 77 -1.48 3.13 -1.69
C PHE A 77 -0.22 3.10 -0.83
N MET A 78 0.23 1.95 -0.34
CA MET A 78 1.46 1.90 0.45
C MET A 78 2.66 2.38 -0.40
N PRO A 79 3.50 3.27 0.15
CA PRO A 79 4.71 3.70 -0.53
C PRO A 79 5.73 2.56 -0.53
N LEU A 80 6.37 2.31 -1.68
CA LEU A 80 7.47 1.36 -1.81
C LEU A 80 8.77 1.91 -1.22
N SER A 81 8.89 3.23 -1.17
CA SER A 81 10.02 3.96 -0.60
C SER A 81 9.50 4.92 0.48
N PRO A 82 9.13 4.41 1.67
CA PRO A 82 8.64 5.26 2.75
C PRO A 82 9.71 6.26 3.20
N SER A 83 9.28 7.46 3.55
CA SER A 83 10.13 8.47 4.19
C SER A 83 9.61 8.76 5.58
N PHE A 84 10.51 8.72 6.55
CA PHE A 84 10.23 9.06 7.93
C PHE A 84 10.69 10.48 8.27
N LEU A 85 11.17 11.30 7.32
CA LEU A 85 11.82 12.57 7.65
C LEU A 85 10.87 13.69 8.10
N SER A 86 9.58 13.57 7.78
CA SER A 86 8.56 14.57 8.10
C SER A 86 7.71 14.13 9.29
N VAL A 87 7.23 15.10 10.08
CA VAL A 87 6.16 14.86 11.06
C VAL A 87 4.93 14.29 10.33
N PRO A 88 4.20 13.30 10.89
CA PRO A 88 4.37 12.72 12.22
C PRO A 88 5.38 11.59 12.33
N PHE A 89 6.01 11.21 11.23
CA PHE A 89 6.83 10.01 11.15
C PHE A 89 8.28 10.20 11.59
N GLN A 90 8.71 11.45 11.85
CA GLN A 90 10.09 11.83 12.22
C GLN A 90 10.68 10.98 13.35
N CYS A 91 9.91 10.67 14.38
CA CYS A 91 10.39 9.88 15.52
C CYS A 91 10.80 8.44 15.16
N LEU A 92 10.41 7.96 13.97
CA LEU A 92 10.71 6.62 13.47
C LEU A 92 11.99 6.60 12.61
N THR A 93 12.57 7.76 12.30
CA THR A 93 13.80 7.86 11.49
C THR A 93 14.96 7.12 12.14
N TRP A 94 15.07 7.23 13.46
CA TRP A 94 16.17 6.67 14.23
C TRP A 94 15.76 5.36 14.90
N LYS A 95 16.76 4.50 15.15
CA LYS A 95 16.55 3.34 16.02
C LYS A 95 16.27 3.86 17.43
N PRO A 96 15.23 3.35 18.10
CA PRO A 96 14.91 3.77 19.46
C PRO A 96 16.03 3.35 20.42
N LYS A 97 16.26 4.16 21.45
CA LYS A 97 17.17 3.86 22.54
C LYS A 97 16.60 2.71 23.38
N VAL A 98 17.49 1.82 23.81
CA VAL A 98 17.15 0.63 24.59
C VAL A 98 17.83 0.70 25.94
N GLU A 99 17.10 0.38 27.00
CA GLU A 99 17.61 0.28 28.36
C GLU A 99 17.33 -1.10 28.94
N GLU A 100 18.16 -1.49 29.91
CA GLU A 100 17.90 -2.62 30.77
C GLU A 100 16.96 -2.20 31.90
N ALA A 101 15.92 -2.99 32.12
CA ALA A 101 14.95 -2.80 33.18
C ALA A 101 14.85 -4.08 34.01
N GLN A 102 14.92 -3.94 35.34
CA GLN A 102 14.60 -5.03 36.25
C GLN A 102 13.08 -5.17 36.34
N ILE A 103 12.58 -6.36 36.00
CA ILE A 103 11.16 -6.68 36.02
C ILE A 103 10.94 -7.79 37.02
N ASN A 104 10.11 -7.52 38.03
CA ASN A 104 9.71 -8.53 38.99
C ASN A 104 8.73 -9.50 38.33
N THR A 105 9.18 -10.73 38.12
CA THR A 105 8.29 -11.81 37.68
C THR A 105 7.70 -12.50 38.91
N SER A 106 6.43 -12.89 38.86
CA SER A 106 5.74 -13.51 39.99
C SER A 106 6.29 -14.89 40.39
N LYS A 107 7.19 -15.47 39.59
CA LYS A 107 7.67 -16.85 39.76
C LYS A 107 9.18 -16.99 39.98
N ASP A 108 10.00 -16.10 39.40
CA ASP A 108 11.46 -16.34 39.30
C ASP A 108 12.30 -15.18 39.89
N GLY A 109 11.67 -14.24 40.60
CA GLY A 109 12.36 -13.05 41.13
C GLY A 109 12.58 -11.96 40.06
N PRO A 110 13.47 -10.99 40.34
CA PRO A 110 13.77 -9.90 39.41
C PRO A 110 14.56 -10.43 38.20
N GLU A 111 14.04 -10.21 37.00
CA GLU A 111 14.68 -10.55 35.74
C GLU A 111 15.08 -9.28 34.98
N ILE A 112 16.29 -9.25 34.41
CA ILE A 112 16.71 -8.17 33.51
C ILE A 112 16.06 -8.37 32.15
N ARG A 113 15.36 -7.33 31.67
CA ARG A 113 14.80 -7.27 30.31
C ARG A 113 15.19 -5.98 29.62
N TYR A 114 15.26 -6.03 28.30
CA TYR A 114 15.50 -4.88 27.43
C TYR A 114 14.17 -4.27 27.02
N ARG A 115 14.07 -2.95 27.13
CA ARG A 115 12.90 -2.17 26.71
C ARG A 115 13.32 -0.85 26.07
N MET A 116 12.38 -0.24 25.34
CA MET A 116 12.56 1.13 24.86
C MET A 116 12.68 2.10 26.04
N VAL A 117 13.57 3.08 25.94
CA VAL A 117 13.62 4.21 26.89
C VAL A 117 12.26 4.93 26.89
N THR A 118 11.81 5.37 28.07
CA THR A 118 10.46 5.93 28.25
C THR A 118 10.11 7.07 27.29
N ASP A 119 11.06 7.97 27.01
CA ASP A 119 10.82 9.10 26.10
C ASP A 119 10.53 8.63 24.65
N ASP A 120 11.33 7.68 24.15
CA ASP A 120 11.14 7.12 22.81
C ASP A 120 9.84 6.31 22.75
N LEU A 121 9.54 5.54 23.82
CA LEU A 121 8.31 4.76 23.92
C LEU A 121 7.07 5.65 23.87
N THR A 122 7.04 6.69 24.69
CA THR A 122 5.95 7.67 24.71
C THR A 122 5.82 8.35 23.34
N THR A 123 6.94 8.71 22.71
CA THR A 123 6.92 9.34 21.38
C THR A 123 6.35 8.41 20.31
N TRP A 124 6.77 7.15 20.27
CA TRP A 124 6.26 6.15 19.32
C TRP A 124 4.77 5.86 19.57
N THR A 125 4.36 5.68 20.82
CA THR A 125 2.95 5.46 21.20
C THR A 125 2.06 6.65 20.86
N ASN A 126 2.52 7.88 21.13
CA ASN A 126 1.76 9.08 20.76
C ASN A 126 1.62 9.21 19.23
N THR A 127 2.67 8.87 18.49
CA THR A 127 2.66 8.87 17.02
C THR A 127 1.70 7.82 16.47
N GLU A 128 1.76 6.58 16.98
CA GLU A 128 0.81 5.51 16.66
C GLU A 128 -0.64 5.96 16.91
N ASN A 129 -0.93 6.46 18.12
CA ASN A 129 -2.27 6.89 18.50
C ASN A 129 -2.78 8.02 17.60
N SER A 130 -1.94 9.01 17.30
CA SER A 130 -2.32 10.15 16.45
C SER A 130 -2.64 9.70 15.02
N ILE A 131 -1.85 8.79 14.44
CA ILE A 131 -2.10 8.24 13.10
C ILE A 131 -3.38 7.41 13.07
N ILE A 132 -3.60 6.55 14.08
CA ILE A 132 -4.80 5.72 14.20
C ILE A 132 -6.05 6.60 14.36
N GLN A 133 -5.96 7.64 15.19
CA GLN A 133 -7.05 8.60 15.38
C GLN A 133 -7.35 9.33 14.07
N ALA A 134 -6.34 9.86 13.37
CA ALA A 134 -6.53 10.53 12.08
C ALA A 134 -7.21 9.62 11.05
N CYS A 135 -6.77 8.37 10.94
CA CYS A 135 -7.41 7.38 10.06
C CYS A 135 -8.86 7.12 10.47
N SER A 136 -9.13 6.96 11.76
CA SER A 136 -10.47 6.70 12.28
C SER A 136 -11.42 7.86 12.00
N VAL A 137 -10.97 9.10 12.25
CA VAL A 137 -11.70 10.34 11.96
C VAL A 137 -12.07 10.40 10.48
N LEU A 138 -11.09 10.27 9.58
CA LEU A 138 -11.36 10.38 8.13
C LEU A 138 -12.27 9.26 7.66
N ARG A 139 -12.03 8.02 8.08
CA ARG A 139 -12.85 6.88 7.68
C ARG A 139 -14.31 7.08 8.08
N LEU A 140 -14.57 7.49 9.32
CA LEU A 140 -15.92 7.69 9.84
C LEU A 140 -16.60 8.92 9.23
N ALA A 141 -15.89 10.07 9.16
CA ALA A 141 -16.45 11.34 8.68
C ALA A 141 -16.88 11.27 7.20
N TYR A 142 -16.15 10.51 6.39
CA TYR A 142 -16.41 10.36 4.96
C TYR A 142 -17.11 9.03 4.61
N LYS A 143 -17.36 8.14 5.59
CA LYS A 143 -17.94 6.80 5.37
C LYS A 143 -17.16 5.96 4.36
N ILE A 144 -15.84 6.03 4.44
CA ILE A 144 -14.95 5.30 3.54
C ILE A 144 -14.87 3.84 4.01
N PRO A 145 -15.16 2.84 3.15
CA PRO A 145 -14.96 1.44 3.51
C PRO A 145 -13.45 1.14 3.61
N GLY A 146 -13.08 0.23 4.52
CA GLY A 146 -11.69 -0.17 4.70
C GLY A 146 -11.46 -0.86 6.04
N GLU A 147 -10.83 -2.03 6.00
CA GLU A 147 -10.31 -2.73 7.19
C GLU A 147 -9.09 -1.97 7.71
N MET A 148 -9.04 -1.73 9.02
CA MET A 148 -7.90 -1.06 9.64
C MET A 148 -6.73 -2.03 9.77
N PRO A 149 -5.49 -1.60 9.50
CA PRO A 149 -4.31 -2.42 9.77
C PRO A 149 -4.17 -2.74 11.28
N PRO A 150 -3.50 -3.85 11.63
CA PRO A 150 -2.96 -4.07 12.97
C PRO A 150 -2.12 -2.88 13.48
N ARG A 151 -2.14 -2.64 14.79
CA ARG A 151 -1.33 -1.58 15.39
C ARG A 151 0.15 -1.96 15.40
N PRO A 152 1.09 -1.05 15.10
CA PRO A 152 2.52 -1.26 15.31
C PRO A 152 2.86 -1.86 16.68
N SER A 153 2.17 -1.48 17.76
CA SER A 153 2.40 -1.97 19.13
C SER A 153 2.05 -3.45 19.31
N GLU A 154 1.17 -4.01 18.49
CA GLU A 154 0.90 -5.46 18.46
C GLU A 154 2.13 -6.27 18.03
N PHE A 155 3.12 -5.62 17.40
CA PHE A 155 4.39 -6.23 17.02
C PHE A 155 5.48 -6.09 18.10
N GLY A 156 5.13 -5.54 19.26
CA GLY A 156 5.89 -5.73 20.50
C GLY A 156 7.00 -4.72 20.78
N TYR A 157 7.02 -3.55 20.12
CA TYR A 157 8.01 -2.50 20.47
C TYR A 157 7.83 -1.94 21.89
N SER A 158 6.62 -2.04 22.46
CA SER A 158 6.29 -1.57 23.81
C SER A 158 6.55 -2.61 24.90
N ALA A 159 6.81 -3.87 24.52
CA ALA A 159 6.97 -4.97 25.46
C ALA A 159 8.45 -5.19 25.83
N PRO A 160 8.77 -5.37 27.13
CA PRO A 160 10.13 -5.70 27.56
C PRO A 160 10.49 -7.15 27.20
N LEU A 161 11.69 -7.38 26.66
CA LEU A 161 12.15 -8.69 26.17
C LEU A 161 13.47 -9.13 26.80
N ARG A 162 13.69 -10.44 26.93
CA ARG A 162 14.92 -11.02 27.50
C ARG A 162 16.18 -10.79 26.68
N SER A 163 16.04 -10.55 25.38
CA SER A 163 17.15 -10.43 24.44
C SER A 163 17.13 -9.07 23.75
N LEU A 164 18.26 -8.36 23.78
CA LEU A 164 18.45 -7.10 23.05
C LEU A 164 18.23 -7.27 21.54
N ASN A 165 18.75 -8.36 20.95
CA ASN A 165 18.53 -8.67 19.54
C ASN A 165 17.06 -8.95 19.24
N GLY A 166 16.38 -9.68 20.14
CA GLY A 166 14.94 -9.90 20.06
C GLY A 166 14.16 -8.58 20.09
N PHE A 167 14.53 -7.68 21.00
CA PHE A 167 13.92 -6.36 21.11
C PHE A 167 14.11 -5.53 19.84
N ASN A 168 15.35 -5.42 19.35
CA ASN A 168 15.68 -4.67 18.14
C ASN A 168 14.92 -5.20 16.91
N SER A 169 14.75 -6.52 16.80
CA SER A 169 13.95 -7.14 15.76
C SER A 169 12.47 -6.74 15.86
N ARG A 170 11.87 -6.78 17.06
CA ARG A 170 10.48 -6.36 17.28
C ARG A 170 10.26 -4.87 17.04
N ALA A 171 11.19 -4.02 17.47
CA ALA A 171 11.15 -2.59 17.20
C ALA A 171 11.22 -2.30 15.69
N THR A 172 12.06 -3.02 14.95
CA THR A 172 12.16 -2.89 13.48
C THR A 172 10.87 -3.31 12.79
N ILE A 173 10.33 -4.49 13.13
CA ILE A 173 9.06 -4.96 12.56
C ILE A 173 7.94 -3.96 12.86
N SER A 174 7.84 -3.50 14.11
CA SER A 174 6.84 -2.52 14.50
C SER A 174 6.97 -1.21 13.72
N ARG A 175 8.20 -0.72 13.54
CA ARG A 175 8.48 0.48 12.73
C ARG A 175 7.99 0.29 11.29
N ASP A 176 8.29 -0.85 10.68
CA ASP A 176 7.88 -1.13 9.31
C ASP A 176 6.34 -1.15 9.20
N TRP A 177 5.63 -1.56 10.25
CA TRP A 177 4.16 -1.53 10.28
C TRP A 177 3.57 -0.11 10.25
N PHE A 178 4.32 0.93 10.61
CA PHE A 178 3.89 2.31 10.33
C PHE A 178 3.80 2.60 8.82
N VAL A 179 4.53 1.90 7.96
CA VAL A 179 4.43 2.04 6.49
C VAL A 179 3.09 1.54 5.98
N VAL A 180 2.54 0.48 6.59
CA VAL A 180 1.19 0.00 6.28
C VAL A 180 0.16 1.09 6.63
N TRP A 181 0.33 1.75 7.79
CA TRP A 181 -0.48 2.88 8.18
C TRP A 181 -0.30 4.12 7.30
N MET A 182 0.91 4.39 6.79
CA MET A 182 1.12 5.42 5.76
C MET A 182 0.26 5.16 4.53
N GLY A 183 0.22 3.91 4.05
CA GLY A 183 -0.63 3.52 2.92
C GLY A 183 -2.12 3.72 3.20
N PHE A 184 -2.59 3.28 4.36
CA PHE A 184 -4.00 3.46 4.75
C PHE A 184 -4.39 4.94 4.86
N LEU A 185 -3.58 5.76 5.52
CA LEU A 185 -3.81 7.19 5.65
C LEU A 185 -3.75 7.90 4.29
N SER A 186 -2.82 7.50 3.41
CA SER A 186 -2.70 8.04 2.04
C SER A 186 -3.99 7.81 1.27
N TYR A 187 -4.52 6.58 1.32
CA TYR A 187 -5.78 6.24 0.69
C TYR A 187 -6.93 7.09 1.23
N LEU A 188 -7.08 7.19 2.55
CA LEU A 188 -8.16 7.97 3.17
C LEU A 188 -8.10 9.45 2.78
N ILE A 189 -6.91 10.05 2.77
CA ILE A 189 -6.70 11.43 2.33
C ILE A 189 -7.04 11.59 0.85
N CYS A 190 -6.60 10.67 0.00
CA CYS A 190 -6.88 10.70 -1.43
C CYS A 190 -8.39 10.57 -1.71
N ILE A 191 -9.03 9.53 -1.17
CA ILE A 191 -10.42 9.21 -1.46
C ILE A 191 -11.41 10.17 -0.79
N SER A 192 -11.06 10.79 0.34
CA SER A 192 -11.89 11.84 0.97
C SER A 192 -12.11 13.05 0.08
N GLN A 193 -11.24 13.26 -0.91
CA GLN A 193 -11.34 14.35 -1.89
C GLN A 193 -12.19 13.95 -3.11
N HIS A 194 -12.53 12.66 -3.27
CA HIS A 194 -13.37 12.19 -4.36
C HIS A 194 -14.80 12.74 -4.23
N PRO A 195 -15.44 13.21 -5.32
CA PRO A 195 -16.75 13.87 -5.26
C PRO A 195 -17.83 13.08 -4.53
N ASP A 196 -17.83 11.75 -4.64
CA ASP A 196 -18.84 10.91 -3.99
C ASP A 196 -18.70 10.85 -2.46
N TYR A 197 -17.49 11.03 -1.94
CA TYR A 197 -17.20 11.04 -0.51
C TYR A 197 -17.23 12.46 0.06
N ASN A 198 -16.85 13.45 -0.74
CA ASN A 198 -16.72 14.84 -0.32
C ASN A 198 -18.01 15.67 -0.46
N ARG A 199 -19.15 15.09 -0.88
CA ARG A 199 -20.39 15.85 -1.19
C ARG A 199 -20.85 16.81 -0.08
N LYS A 200 -20.60 16.45 1.17
CA LYS A 200 -21.04 17.19 2.36
C LYS A 200 -20.08 18.31 2.78
N TYR A 201 -18.85 18.29 2.30
CA TYR A 201 -17.81 19.20 2.76
C TYR A 201 -17.32 20.04 1.59
N LYS A 202 -17.36 21.35 1.74
CA LYS A 202 -16.77 22.28 0.76
C LYS A 202 -15.37 22.65 1.23
N ALA A 203 -14.40 22.59 0.32
CA ALA A 203 -13.11 23.22 0.58
C ALA A 203 -13.35 24.72 0.75
N GLU A 204 -12.75 25.32 1.77
CA GLU A 204 -12.83 26.78 1.97
C GLU A 204 -11.41 27.32 1.97
N ASN A 205 -11.18 28.39 1.22
CA ASN A 205 -9.88 29.05 1.06
C ASN A 205 -8.76 28.13 0.54
N GLY A 206 -9.10 27.16 -0.30
CA GLY A 206 -8.13 26.22 -0.88
C GLY A 206 -7.61 25.14 0.09
N ILE A 207 -8.06 25.15 1.35
CA ILE A 207 -7.67 24.15 2.34
C ILE A 207 -8.51 22.88 2.11
N PRO A 208 -7.87 21.69 1.96
CA PRO A 208 -8.56 20.43 1.79
C PRO A 208 -9.51 20.12 2.94
N THR A 209 -10.65 19.49 2.65
CA THR A 209 -11.67 19.19 3.67
C THR A 209 -11.15 18.22 4.73
N TRP A 210 -10.32 17.25 4.34
CA TRP A 210 -9.71 16.30 5.28
C TRP A 210 -8.83 17.01 6.30
N PHE A 211 -8.10 18.06 5.89
CA PHE A 211 -7.20 18.83 6.75
C PHE A 211 -8.02 19.52 7.84
N LYS A 212 -9.07 20.24 7.43
CA LYS A 212 -10.00 20.88 8.37
C LYS A 212 -10.66 19.89 9.30
N ARG A 213 -11.04 18.73 8.78
CA ARG A 213 -11.68 17.71 9.60
C ARG A 213 -10.75 17.21 10.69
N LEU A 214 -9.48 16.95 10.38
CA LEU A 214 -8.50 16.56 11.38
C LEU A 214 -8.20 17.70 12.37
N GLN A 215 -8.13 18.93 11.90
CA GLN A 215 -7.93 20.12 12.75
C GLN A 215 -9.08 20.31 13.75
N GLN A 216 -10.33 20.14 13.31
CA GLN A 216 -11.53 20.19 14.16
C GLN A 216 -11.55 19.09 15.23
N GLU A 217 -10.89 17.96 14.98
CA GLU A 217 -10.73 16.85 15.93
C GLU A 217 -9.50 17.01 16.83
N GLY A 218 -8.88 18.20 16.84
CA GLY A 218 -7.78 18.55 17.74
C GLY A 218 -6.39 18.16 17.25
N MET A 219 -6.22 17.75 15.99
CA MET A 219 -4.89 17.53 15.42
C MET A 219 -4.15 18.87 15.29
N GLY A 220 -2.97 18.98 15.91
CA GLY A 220 -2.21 20.23 15.92
C GLY A 220 -1.68 20.64 14.55
N ASP A 221 -1.58 21.95 14.29
CA ASP A 221 -1.20 22.49 12.98
C ASP A 221 0.16 21.99 12.50
N LYS A 222 1.16 21.91 13.38
CA LYS A 222 2.49 21.36 13.06
C LYS A 222 2.43 19.91 12.57
N TRP A 223 1.52 19.11 13.14
CA TRP A 223 1.32 17.72 12.75
C TRP A 223 0.70 17.64 11.36
N LEU A 224 -0.31 18.47 11.09
CA LEU A 224 -1.02 18.52 9.81
C LEU A 224 -0.14 19.07 8.68
N GLU A 225 0.59 20.15 8.92
CA GLU A 225 1.56 20.69 7.97
C GLU A 225 2.68 19.70 7.66
N GLY A 226 3.16 18.98 8.68
CA GLY A 226 4.11 17.88 8.51
C GLY A 226 3.55 16.78 7.63
N LEU A 227 2.31 16.36 7.89
CA LEU A 227 1.63 15.33 7.12
C LEU A 227 1.46 15.73 5.65
N VAL A 228 1.10 16.99 5.36
CA VAL A 228 1.03 17.54 4.00
C VAL A 228 2.39 17.41 3.28
N LYS A 229 3.51 17.59 3.99
CA LYS A 229 4.88 17.47 3.46
C LYS A 229 5.43 16.04 3.47
N SER A 230 4.63 15.05 3.85
CA SER A 230 5.06 13.65 3.93
C SER A 230 4.67 12.88 2.68
N VAL A 231 5.30 11.70 2.49
CA VAL A 231 4.94 10.76 1.41
C VAL A 231 3.48 10.29 1.46
N VAL A 232 2.77 10.53 2.57
CA VAL A 232 1.35 10.16 2.69
C VAL A 232 0.45 11.05 1.82
N CYS A 233 0.80 12.33 1.67
CA CYS A 233 0.06 13.30 0.87
C CYS A 233 0.67 13.54 -0.51
N ASP A 234 1.83 12.95 -0.79
CA ASP A 234 2.54 13.10 -2.06
C ASP A 234 2.11 12.02 -3.06
N PHE A 235 1.29 12.42 -4.03
CA PHE A 235 0.81 11.57 -5.12
C PHE A 235 1.57 11.83 -6.43
N ASP A 236 2.77 12.38 -6.37
CA ASP A 236 3.64 12.49 -7.54
C ASP A 236 4.18 11.13 -7.97
N SER A 237 4.45 10.98 -9.27
CA SER A 237 5.03 9.77 -9.87
C SER A 237 6.40 9.37 -9.29
N SER A 238 7.12 10.31 -8.67
CA SER A 238 8.39 10.08 -7.96
C SER A 238 8.24 9.35 -6.63
N VAL A 239 7.03 9.24 -6.08
CA VAL A 239 6.73 8.44 -4.88
C VAL A 239 6.08 7.13 -5.30
N PRO A 240 6.88 6.08 -5.58
CA PRO A 240 6.33 4.83 -6.12
C PRO A 240 5.47 4.13 -5.08
N ARG A 241 4.29 3.67 -5.49
CA ARG A 241 3.33 2.95 -4.65
C ARG A 241 3.11 1.53 -5.16
N ASN A 242 2.53 0.68 -4.32
CA ASN A 242 2.25 -0.72 -4.66
C ASN A 242 1.40 -0.87 -5.92
N GLY A 243 0.33 -0.08 -6.01
CA GLY A 243 -0.68 -0.19 -7.03
C GLY A 243 -1.75 -1.25 -6.79
N VAL A 244 -2.69 -1.31 -7.70
CA VAL A 244 -3.89 -2.14 -7.62
C VAL A 244 -4.10 -2.92 -8.90
N ILE A 245 -4.71 -4.10 -8.79
CA ILE A 245 -5.06 -4.96 -9.92
C ILE A 245 -6.57 -4.89 -10.13
N PHE A 246 -6.98 -4.55 -11.35
CA PHE A 246 -8.36 -4.48 -11.78
C PHE A 246 -8.73 -5.64 -12.69
N LYS A 247 -9.99 -6.04 -12.58
CA LYS A 247 -10.73 -6.68 -13.66
C LYS A 247 -11.53 -5.61 -14.37
N LEU A 248 -11.01 -5.10 -15.49
CA LEU A 248 -11.64 -3.98 -16.19
C LEU A 248 -13.07 -4.31 -16.64
N SER A 249 -13.31 -5.56 -17.04
CA SER A 249 -14.64 -6.03 -17.46
C SER A 249 -15.67 -6.09 -16.32
N GLU A 250 -15.24 -6.10 -15.06
CA GLU A 250 -16.09 -6.13 -13.86
C GLU A 250 -16.15 -4.77 -13.13
N SER A 251 -15.39 -3.78 -13.64
CA SER A 251 -15.11 -2.51 -12.97
C SER A 251 -16.29 -1.54 -12.87
N GLU A 252 -17.38 -1.78 -13.59
CA GLU A 252 -18.59 -0.95 -13.51
C GLU A 252 -19.28 -1.03 -12.13
N SER A 253 -18.96 -2.05 -11.34
CA SER A 253 -19.42 -2.21 -9.94
C SER A 253 -18.55 -1.47 -8.92
N ASN A 254 -17.40 -0.92 -9.31
CA ASN A 254 -16.48 -0.28 -8.39
C ASN A 254 -16.92 1.15 -8.06
N ALA A 255 -16.81 1.53 -6.79
CA ALA A 255 -17.09 2.91 -6.33
C ALA A 255 -16.09 3.95 -6.86
N VAL A 256 -14.95 3.50 -7.40
CA VAL A 256 -13.84 4.35 -7.84
C VAL A 256 -13.39 3.91 -9.23
N SER A 257 -13.28 4.86 -10.15
CA SER A 257 -12.94 4.61 -11.54
C SER A 257 -11.44 4.50 -11.79
N VAL A 258 -11.05 3.85 -12.89
CA VAL A 258 -9.64 3.68 -13.28
C VAL A 258 -8.93 5.03 -13.49
N ASP A 259 -9.62 6.01 -14.08
CA ASP A 259 -9.06 7.36 -14.30
C ASP A 259 -8.67 8.06 -12.99
N TRP A 260 -9.39 7.80 -11.90
CA TRP A 260 -9.06 8.35 -10.60
C TRP A 260 -7.71 7.82 -10.09
N PHE A 261 -7.41 6.53 -10.26
CA PHE A 261 -6.11 5.98 -9.88
C PHE A 261 -4.97 6.55 -10.72
N LEU A 262 -5.19 6.66 -12.04
CA LEU A 262 -4.23 7.27 -12.96
C LEU A 262 -3.92 8.72 -12.59
N LYS A 263 -4.95 9.51 -12.28
CA LYS A 263 -4.81 10.92 -11.88
C LYS A 263 -4.01 11.11 -10.59
N HIS A 264 -4.02 10.13 -9.69
CA HIS A 264 -3.29 10.16 -8.41
C HIS A 264 -2.00 9.32 -8.46
N ASN A 265 -1.50 8.99 -9.66
CA ASN A 265 -0.29 8.20 -9.89
C ASN A 265 -0.24 6.90 -9.08
N ILE A 266 -1.40 6.28 -8.83
CA ILE A 266 -1.46 4.96 -8.21
C ILE A 266 -1.30 3.93 -9.33
N PRO A 267 -0.28 3.06 -9.30
CA PRO A 267 -0.07 2.10 -10.37
C PRO A 267 -1.29 1.20 -10.54
N ILE A 268 -1.78 1.07 -11.76
CA ILE A 268 -2.87 0.15 -12.07
C ILE A 268 -2.36 -1.01 -12.92
N TRP A 269 -2.82 -2.20 -12.60
CA TRP A 269 -2.55 -3.43 -13.32
C TRP A 269 -3.87 -4.05 -13.74
N PHE A 270 -3.92 -4.70 -14.88
CA PHE A 270 -5.07 -5.52 -15.26
C PHE A 270 -4.64 -6.68 -16.13
N LEU A 271 -5.45 -7.73 -16.13
CA LEU A 271 -5.31 -8.87 -17.02
C LEU A 271 -5.61 -8.42 -18.45
N PHE A 272 -4.73 -8.72 -19.40
CA PHE A 272 -4.94 -8.42 -20.81
C PHE A 272 -5.15 -9.70 -21.60
N ASP A 273 -6.37 -10.24 -21.48
CA ASP A 273 -6.84 -11.37 -22.26
C ASP A 273 -7.80 -10.92 -23.38
N SER A 274 -8.30 -11.88 -24.15
CA SER A 274 -9.22 -11.61 -25.26
C SER A 274 -10.54 -10.94 -24.83
N LYS A 275 -10.99 -11.12 -23.58
CA LYS A 275 -12.22 -10.51 -23.05
C LYS A 275 -11.94 -9.05 -22.72
N GLU A 276 -10.84 -8.76 -22.03
CA GLU A 276 -10.44 -7.43 -21.62
C GLU A 276 -10.03 -6.57 -22.82
N GLU A 277 -9.34 -7.17 -23.80
CA GLU A 277 -9.00 -6.51 -25.06
C GLU A 277 -10.26 -6.08 -25.84
N LYS A 278 -11.25 -6.98 -25.97
CA LYS A 278 -12.53 -6.64 -26.61
C LYS A 278 -13.26 -5.54 -25.86
N TRP A 279 -13.27 -5.60 -24.53
CA TRP A 279 -13.88 -4.57 -23.69
C TRP A 279 -13.24 -3.20 -23.89
N ILE A 280 -11.90 -3.14 -23.86
CA ILE A 280 -11.13 -1.90 -24.09
C ILE A 280 -11.41 -1.33 -25.49
N LYS A 281 -11.42 -2.16 -26.53
CA LYS A 281 -11.70 -1.71 -27.91
C LYS A 281 -13.11 -1.10 -28.05
N ASN A 282 -14.09 -1.72 -27.40
CA ASN A 282 -15.49 -1.31 -27.45
C ASN A 282 -15.77 -0.09 -26.55
N ASN A 283 -14.99 0.14 -25.50
CA ASN A 283 -15.17 1.29 -24.60
C ASN A 283 -14.26 2.45 -24.99
N ARG A 284 -14.84 3.50 -25.62
CA ARG A 284 -14.11 4.69 -26.09
C ARG A 284 -13.20 5.31 -25.02
N LEU A 285 -13.61 5.30 -23.76
CA LEU A 285 -12.85 5.91 -22.67
C LEU A 285 -11.59 5.09 -22.33
N LEU A 286 -11.66 3.77 -22.45
CA LEU A 286 -10.57 2.87 -22.06
C LEU A 286 -9.57 2.59 -23.18
N ARG A 287 -9.84 2.99 -24.43
CA ARG A 287 -8.99 2.66 -25.59
C ARG A 287 -7.51 2.98 -25.40
N ASN A 288 -7.20 4.07 -24.70
CA ASN A 288 -5.82 4.48 -24.44
C ASN A 288 -5.08 3.54 -23.47
N LEU A 289 -5.80 2.64 -22.78
CA LEU A 289 -5.24 1.61 -21.91
C LEU A 289 -4.79 0.35 -22.67
N ALA A 290 -5.11 0.21 -23.97
CA ALA A 290 -4.57 -0.89 -24.76
C ALA A 290 -3.06 -0.71 -24.98
N PRO A 291 -2.20 -1.68 -24.62
CA PRO A 291 -0.77 -1.59 -24.87
C PRO A 291 -0.46 -1.73 -26.36
N PRO A 292 0.64 -1.14 -26.85
CA PRO A 292 1.16 -1.43 -28.19
C PRO A 292 1.46 -2.92 -28.36
N GLN A 293 1.08 -3.49 -29.51
CA GLN A 293 1.30 -4.92 -29.80
C GLN A 293 2.77 -5.32 -29.71
N ALA A 294 3.70 -4.41 -30.04
CA ALA A 294 5.13 -4.64 -29.89
C ALA A 294 5.52 -4.98 -28.44
N MET A 295 5.00 -4.25 -27.45
CA MET A 295 5.28 -4.52 -26.03
C MET A 295 4.72 -5.87 -25.57
N VAL A 296 3.56 -6.27 -26.09
CA VAL A 296 2.98 -7.59 -25.82
C VAL A 296 3.86 -8.69 -26.39
N ASN A 297 4.29 -8.54 -27.64
CA ASN A 297 5.17 -9.50 -28.31
C ASN A 297 6.52 -9.61 -27.60
N ASP A 298 7.09 -8.49 -27.13
CA ASP A 298 8.36 -8.48 -26.40
C ASP A 298 8.24 -9.19 -25.04
N ALA A 299 7.17 -8.94 -24.28
CA ALA A 299 6.92 -9.63 -23.01
C ALA A 299 6.74 -11.15 -23.20
N LEU A 300 6.07 -11.58 -24.28
CA LEU A 300 5.95 -13.00 -24.63
C LEU A 300 7.31 -13.60 -25.02
N ARG A 301 8.13 -12.88 -25.81
CA ARG A 301 9.49 -13.33 -26.17
C ARG A 301 10.39 -13.48 -24.96
N GLU A 302 10.33 -12.56 -24.01
CA GLU A 302 11.08 -12.63 -22.74
C GLU A 302 10.76 -13.93 -21.98
N LEU A 303 9.48 -14.34 -21.93
CA LEU A 303 9.07 -15.61 -21.32
C LEU A 303 9.74 -16.81 -22.01
N PHE A 304 9.71 -16.87 -23.35
CA PHE A 304 10.27 -18.00 -24.10
C PHE A 304 11.80 -18.04 -24.09
N ASN A 305 12.45 -16.87 -24.10
CA ASN A 305 13.90 -16.76 -24.04
C ASN A 305 14.44 -17.06 -22.63
N GLY A 306 13.76 -16.59 -21.57
CA GLY A 306 14.10 -16.91 -20.18
C GLY A 306 13.86 -18.38 -19.81
N SER A 307 12.94 -19.05 -20.51
CA SER A 307 12.63 -20.47 -20.32
C SER A 307 13.73 -21.43 -20.79
N SER A 308 14.73 -20.96 -21.54
CA SER A 308 15.90 -21.78 -21.92
C SER A 308 16.71 -22.26 -20.70
N VAL A 309 16.63 -21.56 -19.57
CA VAL A 309 17.30 -21.95 -18.32
C VAL A 309 16.47 -22.92 -17.49
N MET A 310 15.14 -22.78 -17.43
CA MET A 310 14.28 -23.71 -16.67
C MET A 310 13.97 -25.03 -17.41
N VAL A 311 13.93 -25.03 -18.74
CA VAL A 311 13.75 -26.28 -19.51
C VAL A 311 14.98 -27.20 -19.35
N LYS A 312 16.17 -26.65 -19.13
CA LYS A 312 17.38 -27.46 -18.82
C LYS A 312 17.33 -28.12 -17.44
N THR A 313 16.62 -27.55 -16.46
CA THR A 313 16.50 -28.17 -15.12
C THR A 313 15.44 -29.26 -15.08
N ILE A 314 14.35 -29.14 -15.87
CA ILE A 314 13.32 -30.18 -15.94
C ILE A 314 13.79 -31.38 -16.77
N ILE A 315 14.58 -31.16 -17.84
CA ILE A 315 15.12 -32.27 -18.65
C ILE A 315 16.26 -33.02 -17.91
N ASN A 316 17.02 -32.37 -17.02
CA ASN A 316 18.05 -33.05 -16.22
C ASN A 316 17.52 -33.87 -15.05
N LEU A 317 16.26 -33.70 -14.63
CA LEU A 317 15.62 -34.53 -13.60
C LEU A 317 14.84 -35.73 -14.16
N SER A 318 14.68 -35.82 -15.49
CA SER A 318 14.09 -36.98 -16.17
C SER A 318 15.12 -37.98 -16.74
N TYR A 319 16.42 -37.77 -16.46
CA TYR A 319 17.50 -38.72 -16.82
C TYR A 319 18.26 -39.28 -15.59
N LEU A 320 17.72 -39.08 -14.39
CA LEU A 320 18.16 -39.73 -13.16
C LEU A 320 16.94 -40.36 -12.47
N ASN A 321 16.41 -41.41 -13.09
CA ASN A 321 15.79 -42.58 -12.46
C ASN A 321 15.78 -43.73 -13.46
#